data_AF-A0A1E7Z4V5-F1
#
_entry.id   AF-A0A1E7Z4V5-F1
#
_cell.length_a   1.000
_cell.length_b   1.000
_cell.length_c   1.000
_cell.angle_alpha   90.00
_cell.angle_beta   90.00
_cell.angle_gamma   90.00
#
_symmetry.space_group_name_H-M   'P 1'
#
loop_
_entity.id
_entity.type
_entity.pdbx_description
1 polymer ?
#
loop_
_entity_poly.entity_id
_entity_poly.type
_entity_poly.pdbx_seq_one_letter_code
_entity_poly.pdbx_strand_id
1 'polypeptide(L)'
;MLNRNKIVIIKRLAVETLFWPACPLDDDHCFDRIMQAEVIDKAFQDRHALYLHRSDRNASDTQRIKNTLRKTAIQLVILVADVTPEVAETILNEWDTSEPVNGEYAQGTYDYLLRKKKTNDV
;
A
#
# COMPACT_ATOMS: atom_id res chain seq x y z
N MET A 1 13.04 13.66 -7.26
CA MET A 1 12.81 12.28 -7.74
C MET A 1 12.21 11.47 -6.59
N LEU A 2 11.19 10.65 -6.84
CA LEU A 2 10.63 9.77 -5.80
C LEU A 2 11.67 8.71 -5.43
N ASN A 3 11.62 8.23 -4.18
CA ASN A 3 12.48 7.14 -3.70
C ASN A 3 11.57 6.00 -3.21
N ARG A 4 12.17 4.81 -2.98
CA ARG A 4 11.42 3.61 -2.56
C ARG A 4 10.46 3.89 -1.41
N ASN A 5 10.88 4.60 -0.37
CA ASN A 5 10.03 4.89 0.80
C ASN A 5 8.77 5.68 0.43
N LYS A 6 8.88 6.66 -0.48
CA LYS A 6 7.69 7.40 -0.97
C LYS A 6 6.76 6.51 -1.78
N ILE A 7 7.28 5.58 -2.57
CA ILE A 7 6.44 4.62 -3.32
C ILE A 7 5.75 3.64 -2.39
N VAL A 8 6.43 3.12 -1.36
CA VAL A 8 5.81 2.31 -0.31
C VAL A 8 4.62 3.06 0.31
N ILE A 9 4.81 4.34 0.69
CA ILE A 9 3.73 5.16 1.26
C ILE A 9 2.57 5.34 0.28
N ILE A 10 2.86 5.61 -0.99
CA ILE A 10 1.82 5.76 -2.03
C ILE A 10 1.01 4.46 -2.17
N LYS A 11 1.68 3.30 -2.22
CA LYS A 11 1.04 1.99 -2.30
C LYS A 11 0.19 1.70 -1.05
N ARG A 12 0.68 2.01 0.16
CA ARG A 12 -0.11 1.93 1.42
C ARG A 12 -1.40 2.74 1.33
N LEU A 13 -1.28 4.02 0.95
CA LEU A 13 -2.42 4.92 0.85
C LEU A 13 -3.44 4.42 -0.18
N ALA A 14 -2.96 3.90 -1.32
CA ALA A 14 -3.84 3.29 -2.30
C ALA A 14 -4.60 2.09 -1.72
N VAL A 15 -3.93 1.19 -1.00
CA VAL A 15 -4.57 0.04 -0.34
C VAL A 15 -5.62 0.49 0.67
N GLU A 16 -5.32 1.48 1.51
CA GLU A 16 -6.23 2.01 2.54
C GLU A 16 -7.52 2.60 1.96
N THR A 17 -7.51 3.03 0.69
CA THR A 17 -8.74 3.53 0.04
C THR A 17 -9.78 2.45 -0.21
N LEU A 18 -9.39 1.17 -0.32
CA LEU A 18 -10.31 0.04 -0.57
C LEU A 18 -10.34 -0.99 0.57
N PHE A 19 -9.25 -1.10 1.31
CA PHE A 19 -9.07 -2.10 2.37
C PHE A 19 -8.88 -1.43 3.72
N TRP A 20 -9.32 -2.13 4.75
CA TRP A 20 -8.89 -1.96 6.13
C TRP A 20 -7.69 -2.88 6.38
N PRO A 21 -6.46 -2.36 6.46
CA PRO A 21 -5.31 -3.13 6.90
C PRO A 21 -5.34 -3.28 8.43
N ALA A 22 -5.35 -4.52 8.93
CA ALA A 22 -5.34 -4.78 10.38
C ALA A 22 -3.91 -4.95 10.93
N CYS A 23 -3.12 -5.78 10.25
CA CYS A 23 -1.69 -5.99 10.50
C CYS A 23 -1.09 -6.57 9.22
N PRO A 24 -1.00 -5.73 8.16
CA PRO A 24 -0.65 -6.22 6.83
C PRO A 24 0.74 -6.85 6.85
N LEU A 25 0.90 -7.90 6.05
CA LEU A 25 2.14 -8.66 5.99
C LEU A 25 3.29 -7.79 5.46
N ASP A 26 3.07 -7.07 4.36
CA ASP A 26 4.15 -6.36 3.67
C ASP A 26 4.17 -4.86 3.99
N ASP A 27 5.35 -4.27 3.76
CA ASP A 27 5.57 -2.83 3.95
C ASP A 27 4.62 -1.97 3.11
N ASP A 28 4.18 -2.40 1.95
CA ASP A 28 3.28 -1.64 1.07
C ASP A 28 1.79 -1.91 1.31
N HIS A 29 1.47 -2.51 2.47
CA HIS A 29 0.14 -3.06 2.78
C HIS A 29 -0.29 -4.14 1.77
N CYS A 30 0.66 -4.97 1.35
CA CYS A 30 0.51 -6.05 0.37
C CYS A 30 -0.01 -5.59 -1.00
N PHE A 31 0.26 -4.34 -1.39
CA PHE A 31 -0.15 -3.82 -2.70
C PHE A 31 0.38 -4.71 -3.83
N ASP A 32 1.66 -5.05 -3.81
CA ASP A 32 2.26 -5.88 -4.86
C ASP A 32 1.67 -7.31 -4.87
N ARG A 33 1.40 -7.89 -3.70
CA ARG A 33 0.71 -9.19 -3.61
C ARG A 33 -0.71 -9.12 -4.14
N ILE A 34 -1.44 -8.03 -3.88
CA ILE A 34 -2.77 -7.81 -4.45
C ILE A 34 -2.67 -7.77 -5.98
N MET A 35 -1.68 -7.08 -6.55
CA MET A 35 -1.50 -7.01 -8.01
C MET A 35 -1.18 -8.37 -8.63
N GLN A 36 -0.43 -9.21 -7.92
CA GLN A 36 -0.03 -10.56 -8.35
C GLN A 36 -1.11 -11.63 -8.09
N ALA A 37 -2.03 -11.41 -7.15
CA ALA A 37 -3.02 -12.41 -6.73
C ALA A 37 -3.96 -12.84 -7.87
N GLU A 38 -4.12 -14.14 -8.09
CA GLU A 38 -5.11 -14.64 -9.06
C GLU A 38 -6.54 -14.36 -8.61
N VAL A 39 -6.80 -14.53 -7.31
CA VAL A 39 -8.11 -14.33 -6.67
C VAL A 39 -7.94 -13.59 -5.35
N ILE A 40 -8.75 -12.55 -5.13
CA ILE A 40 -8.82 -11.78 -3.89
C ILE A 40 -10.13 -12.14 -3.17
N ASP A 41 -10.17 -13.34 -2.61
CA ASP A 41 -11.29 -13.85 -1.84
C ASP A 41 -11.09 -13.64 -0.33
N LYS A 42 -11.97 -14.23 0.48
CA LYS A 42 -11.82 -14.17 1.94
C LYS A 42 -10.53 -14.84 2.42
N ALA A 43 -10.11 -15.94 1.80
CA ALA A 43 -8.89 -16.64 2.20
C ALA A 43 -7.63 -15.79 1.94
N PHE A 44 -7.60 -15.05 0.82
CA PHE A 44 -6.57 -14.05 0.56
C PHE A 44 -6.58 -12.94 1.61
N GLN A 45 -7.76 -12.39 1.91
CA GLN A 45 -7.94 -11.31 2.89
C GLN A 45 -7.48 -11.71 4.29
N ASP A 46 -7.89 -12.89 4.76
CA ASP A 46 -7.52 -13.44 6.07
C ASP A 46 -6.00 -13.70 6.14
N ARG A 47 -5.40 -14.25 5.07
CA ARG A 47 -3.96 -14.55 5.00
C ARG A 47 -3.08 -13.30 5.09
N HIS A 48 -3.52 -12.19 4.50
CA HIS A 48 -2.74 -10.95 4.42
C HIS A 48 -3.23 -9.87 5.39
N ALA A 49 -4.22 -10.18 6.24
CA ALA A 49 -4.85 -9.25 7.18
C ALA A 49 -5.35 -7.94 6.53
N LEU A 50 -5.93 -8.07 5.34
CA LEU A 50 -6.50 -6.99 4.54
C LEU A 50 -7.99 -7.24 4.29
N TYR A 51 -8.88 -6.36 4.74
CA TYR A 51 -10.31 -6.58 4.64
C TYR A 51 -10.98 -5.49 3.80
N LEU A 52 -11.73 -5.86 2.76
CA LEU A 52 -12.46 -4.86 1.96
C LEU A 52 -13.44 -4.06 2.81
N HIS A 53 -13.50 -2.74 2.58
CA HIS A 53 -14.50 -1.87 3.18
C HIS A 53 -15.92 -2.38 2.86
N ARG A 54 -16.85 -2.24 3.81
CA ARG A 54 -18.20 -2.85 3.72
C ARG A 54 -18.98 -2.42 2.47
N SER A 55 -18.76 -1.21 1.98
CA SER A 55 -19.34 -0.65 0.74
C SER A 55 -18.99 -1.46 -0.50
N ASP A 56 -17.86 -2.16 -0.49
CA ASP A 56 -17.24 -2.76 -1.67
C ASP A 56 -17.28 -4.29 -1.65
N ARG A 57 -17.96 -4.90 -0.65
CA ARG A 57 -18.09 -6.36 -0.53
C ARG A 57 -18.84 -7.01 -1.70
N ASN A 58 -19.70 -6.27 -2.38
CA ASN A 58 -20.41 -6.75 -3.58
C ASN A 58 -19.57 -6.59 -4.86
N ALA A 59 -18.43 -5.92 -4.79
CA ALA A 59 -17.49 -5.73 -5.88
C ALA A 59 -16.34 -6.76 -5.82
N SER A 60 -16.66 -8.01 -5.45
CA SER A 60 -15.74 -9.16 -5.34
C SER A 60 -15.22 -9.65 -6.70
N ASP A 61 -14.92 -8.72 -7.61
CA ASP A 61 -14.20 -8.97 -8.84
C ASP A 61 -12.74 -8.56 -8.61
N THR A 62 -11.86 -9.56 -8.52
CA THR A 62 -10.42 -9.40 -8.39
C THR A 62 -9.88 -8.36 -9.38
N GLN A 63 -10.33 -8.38 -10.63
CA GLN A 63 -9.82 -7.47 -11.65
C GLN A 63 -10.23 -6.02 -11.38
N ARG A 64 -11.45 -5.81 -10.91
CA ARG A 64 -11.95 -4.48 -10.52
C ARG A 64 -11.18 -3.92 -9.33
N ILE A 65 -10.87 -4.75 -8.33
CA ILE A 65 -10.06 -4.36 -7.17
C ILE A 65 -8.67 -3.89 -7.64
N LYS A 66 -7.99 -4.71 -8.45
CA LYS A 66 -6.66 -4.38 -8.99
C LYS A 66 -6.68 -3.10 -9.81
N ASN A 67 -7.65 -2.95 -10.71
CA ASN A 67 -7.77 -1.77 -11.56
C ASN A 67 -8.01 -0.50 -10.74
N THR A 68 -8.86 -0.58 -9.70
CA THR A 68 -9.15 0.57 -8.83
C THR A 68 -7.91 0.96 -8.04
N LEU A 69 -7.25 0.01 -7.39
CA LEU A 69 -6.01 0.25 -6.65
C LEU A 69 -4.90 0.84 -7.51
N ARG A 70 -4.66 0.25 -8.70
CA ARG A 70 -3.65 0.74 -9.64
C ARG A 70 -3.96 2.18 -10.06
N LYS A 71 -5.20 2.47 -10.41
CA LYS A 71 -5.62 3.82 -10.80
C LYS A 71 -5.39 4.82 -9.66
N THR A 72 -5.77 4.47 -8.43
CA THR A 72 -5.54 5.31 -7.25
C THR A 72 -4.05 5.57 -7.04
N ALA A 73 -3.21 4.52 -7.10
CA ALA A 73 -1.78 4.66 -6.92
C ALA A 73 -1.12 5.55 -8.01
N ILE A 74 -1.49 5.38 -9.28
CA ILE A 74 -1.03 6.24 -10.38
C ILE A 74 -1.44 7.69 -10.14
N GLN A 75 -2.69 7.95 -9.74
CA GLN A 75 -3.17 9.30 -9.44
C GLN A 75 -2.37 9.96 -8.29
N LEU A 76 -2.02 9.19 -7.27
CA LEU A 76 -1.17 9.66 -6.18
C LEU A 76 0.26 9.99 -6.65
N VAL A 77 0.84 9.17 -7.54
CA VAL A 77 2.16 9.48 -8.13
C VAL A 77 2.10 10.77 -8.95
N ILE A 78 1.09 10.92 -9.82
CA ILE A 78 0.88 12.16 -10.60
C ILE A 78 0.79 13.36 -9.68
N LEU A 79 0.00 13.27 -8.59
CA LEU A 79 -0.18 14.36 -7.64
C LEU A 79 1.13 14.78 -6.94
N VAL A 80 2.00 13.81 -6.61
CA VAL A 80 3.22 14.07 -5.85
C VAL A 80 4.40 14.47 -6.74
N ALA A 81 4.45 13.97 -7.97
CA ALA A 81 5.58 14.14 -8.89
C ALA A 81 5.32 15.09 -10.06
N ASP A 82 4.06 15.49 -10.30
CA ASP A 82 3.63 16.32 -11.43
C ASP A 82 4.10 15.78 -12.79
N VAL A 83 3.72 14.54 -13.08
CA VAL A 83 4.14 13.78 -14.27
C VAL A 83 2.95 13.24 -15.05
N THR A 84 3.17 12.80 -16.29
CA THR A 84 2.12 12.14 -17.08
C THR A 84 1.76 10.77 -16.51
N PRO A 85 0.57 10.22 -16.81
CA PRO A 85 0.16 8.90 -16.33
C PRO A 85 1.13 7.77 -16.67
N GLU A 86 1.74 7.79 -17.86
CA GLU A 86 2.68 6.77 -18.32
C GLU A 86 3.97 6.80 -17.50
N VAL A 87 4.46 8.01 -17.21
CA VAL A 87 5.63 8.21 -16.34
C VAL A 87 5.30 7.83 -14.90
N ALA A 88 4.09 8.16 -14.43
CA ALA A 88 3.63 7.78 -13.09
C ALA A 88 3.55 6.25 -12.91
N GLU A 89 3.02 5.54 -13.90
CA GLU A 89 2.99 4.08 -13.89
C GLU A 89 4.39 3.47 -13.91
N THR A 90 5.31 4.05 -14.69
CA THR A 90 6.72 3.62 -14.70
C THR A 90 7.36 3.80 -13.31
N ILE A 91 7.17 4.96 -12.67
CA ILE A 91 7.69 5.26 -11.34
C ILE A 91 7.07 4.33 -10.28
N LEU A 92 5.77 4.03 -10.37
CA LEU A 92 5.08 3.15 -9.43
C LEU A 92 5.66 1.73 -9.43
N ASN A 93 6.08 1.26 -10.60
CA ASN A 93 6.61 -0.10 -10.82
C ASN A 93 8.14 -0.19 -10.72
N GLU A 94 8.84 0.93 -10.51
CA GLU A 94 10.31 0.98 -10.47
C GLU A 94 10.89 0.18 -9.29
N TRP A 95 10.12 0.02 -8.20
CA TRP A 95 10.55 -0.69 -7.00
C TRP A 95 9.59 -1.82 -6.63
N ASP A 96 10.15 -3.00 -6.40
CA ASP A 96 9.48 -4.09 -5.70
C ASP A 96 9.38 -3.73 -4.20
N THR A 97 8.16 -3.74 -3.70
CA THR A 97 7.82 -3.43 -2.31
C THR A 97 7.16 -4.61 -1.58
N SER A 98 7.17 -5.80 -2.20
CA SER A 98 6.60 -7.02 -1.65
C SER A 98 7.42 -7.65 -0.51
N GLU A 99 8.67 -7.23 -0.33
CA GLU A 99 9.53 -7.68 0.78
C GLU A 99 9.79 -6.56 1.81
N PRO A 100 9.70 -6.87 3.12
CA PRO A 100 10.12 -5.95 4.17
C PRO A 100 11.63 -5.74 4.12
N VAL A 101 12.07 -4.50 4.35
CA VAL A 101 13.52 -4.22 4.49
C VAL A 101 14.01 -4.90 5.77
N ASN A 102 14.92 -5.88 5.63
CA ASN A 102 15.54 -6.68 6.71
C ASN A 102 14.72 -7.87 7.27
N GLY A 103 13.66 -8.33 6.60
CA GLY A 103 12.94 -9.54 7.03
C GLY A 103 12.06 -9.36 8.28
N GLU A 104 11.97 -8.14 8.81
CA GLU A 104 11.03 -7.76 9.86
C GLU A 104 9.73 -7.29 9.20
N TYR A 105 8.69 -8.10 9.26
CA TYR A 105 7.34 -7.64 8.94
C TYR A 105 6.98 -6.46 9.84
N ALA A 106 6.09 -5.58 9.38
CA ALA A 106 5.69 -4.37 10.10
C ALA A 106 4.97 -4.69 11.43
N GLN A 107 5.74 -5.10 12.43
CA GLN A 107 5.34 -5.19 13.82
C GLN A 107 5.36 -3.75 14.37
N GLY A 108 4.22 -3.07 14.29
CA GLY A 108 3.98 -1.84 15.07
C GLY A 108 4.76 -0.58 14.65
N THR A 109 4.93 -0.33 13.35
CA THR A 109 5.78 0.76 12.81
C THR A 109 5.23 2.20 12.98
N TYR A 110 4.40 2.46 14.00
CA TYR A 110 3.92 3.82 14.36
C TYR A 110 4.29 4.27 15.79
N ASP A 111 4.97 3.46 16.60
CA ASP A 111 5.35 3.87 17.97
C ASP A 111 6.39 5.01 17.99
N TYR A 112 7.22 5.13 16.95
CA TYR A 112 8.23 6.19 16.86
C TYR A 112 7.73 7.48 16.17
N LEU A 113 6.69 7.40 15.33
CA LEU A 113 6.09 8.57 14.68
C LEU A 113 5.19 9.38 15.65
N LEU A 114 4.79 8.78 16.78
CA LEU A 114 4.00 9.43 17.84
C LEU A 114 4.84 9.88 19.05
N ARG A 115 6.13 9.53 19.13
CA ARG A 115 7.04 10.13 20.12
C ARG A 115 7.40 11.55 19.68
N LYS A 116 6.62 12.54 20.15
CA LYS A 116 7.14 13.91 20.26
C LYS A 116 8.53 13.82 20.92
N LYS A 117 9.56 14.35 20.25
CA LYS A 117 10.87 14.57 20.87
C LYS A 117 10.64 15.25 22.21
N LYS A 118 10.86 14.55 23.32
CA LYS A 118 11.28 15.24 24.54
C LYS A 118 12.66 15.78 24.24
N THR A 119 12.71 17.03 23.78
CA THR A 119 13.88 17.88 24.00
C THR A 119 14.07 17.95 25.51
N ASN A 120 15.00 17.15 26.03
CA ASN A 120 15.62 17.45 27.30
C ASN A 120 16.71 18.47 27.00
N ASP A 121 16.32 19.74 26.93
CA ASP A 121 17.20 20.81 27.37
C ASP A 121 17.13 20.83 28.89
N VAL A 122 18.23 20.42 29.53
CA VAL A 122 18.92 20.94 30.73
C VAL A 122 19.89 19.85 31.21
#